data_AF-A0A959SM84-F1
#
_entry.id   AF-A0A959SM84-F1
#
_cell.length_a   1.000
_cell.length_b   1.000
_cell.length_c   1.000
_cell.angle_alpha   90.00
_cell.angle_beta   90.00
_cell.angle_gamma   90.00
#
_symmetry.space_group_name_H-M   'P 1'
#
loop_
_entity.id
_entity.type
_entity.pdbx_description
1 polymer ?
#
loop_
_entity_poly.entity_id
_entity_poly.type
_entity_poly.pdbx_seq_one_letter_code
_entity_poly.pdbx_strand_id
1 'polypeptide(L)'
;METFVMRQALLAVFLASHAILSAQDWALINPAYKYNYSNDGTDTISNQIFVTQIDTLGVDSFRYSLNRITEPCDTCGTGNWMVLLRLEEPQFLGGDVIRSEGVWHFTSGLSITVLPEASEGTIWLLDTANGVWAEMGPTLVGTVFNALEGRRAIQLSSGDSIVIGQDNGILHWPSGHDLIGINGPDIGAKTPGLTEFFPYANGDVLQYAAWHGGCDAIGGCFGDRRDYKYTVASDGVVQDSAVVFEGWIIQHTDHYFQNDLWSPTIHIHDYLNEATTWTAGVPEFPWPELMYSYPGQLVRTTHRVSPVDTWPILCVAEHGMDATGRYIIGCRSLGDGSFFLFDQEPQAADNGYWAYSGPE
;
A
#
# COMPACT_ATOMS: atom_id res chain seq x y z
N MET A 1 17.73 54.00 -19.66
CA MET A 1 16.94 52.83 -20.11
C MET A 1 17.80 51.57 -20.16
N GLU A 2 19.06 51.65 -20.58
CA GLU A 2 19.99 50.50 -20.66
C GLU A 2 20.36 49.86 -19.31
N THR A 3 20.46 50.65 -18.23
CA THR A 3 20.80 50.14 -16.88
C THR A 3 19.70 49.32 -16.22
N PHE A 4 18.45 49.44 -16.68
CA PHE A 4 17.31 48.69 -16.13
C PHE A 4 17.22 47.28 -16.74
N VAL A 5 17.52 47.15 -18.04
CA VAL A 5 17.51 45.87 -18.77
C VAL A 5 18.65 44.95 -18.29
N MET A 6 19.82 45.51 -18.00
CA MET A 6 20.98 44.73 -17.51
C MET A 6 20.74 44.15 -16.09
N ARG A 7 20.01 44.87 -15.23
CA ARG A 7 19.64 44.40 -13.88
C ARG A 7 18.62 43.25 -13.92
N GLN A 8 17.65 43.30 -14.83
CA GLN A 8 16.66 42.23 -14.99
C GLN A 8 17.27 40.97 -15.60
N ALA A 9 18.19 41.11 -16.56
CA ALA A 9 18.92 39.96 -17.12
C ALA A 9 19.82 39.26 -16.08
N LEU A 10 20.52 40.02 -15.24
CA LEU A 10 21.34 39.45 -14.15
C LEU A 10 20.48 38.74 -13.09
N LEU A 11 19.31 39.28 -12.74
CA LEU A 11 18.39 38.64 -11.79
C LEU A 11 17.81 37.33 -12.34
N ALA A 12 17.48 37.28 -13.64
CA ALA A 12 16.99 36.07 -14.29
C ALA A 12 18.06 34.97 -14.38
N VAL A 13 19.31 35.33 -14.65
CA VAL A 13 20.44 34.38 -14.64
C VAL A 13 20.72 33.86 -13.22
N PHE A 14 20.61 34.72 -12.20
CA PHE A 14 20.79 34.32 -10.79
C PHE A 14 19.65 33.42 -10.29
N LEU A 15 18.39 33.68 -10.69
CA LEU A 15 17.25 32.81 -10.37
C LEU A 15 17.34 31.47 -11.12
N ALA A 16 17.79 31.46 -12.37
CA ALA A 16 18.00 30.23 -13.13
C ALA A 16 19.16 29.39 -12.58
N SER A 17 20.22 30.00 -12.03
CA SER A 17 21.33 29.26 -11.42
C SER A 17 21.01 28.67 -10.05
N HIS A 18 20.02 29.20 -9.32
CA HIS A 18 19.54 28.60 -8.06
C HIS A 18 18.57 27.44 -8.28
N ALA A 19 17.93 27.36 -9.45
CA ALA A 19 17.06 26.24 -9.80
C ALA A 19 17.81 24.98 -10.28
N ILE A 20 19.12 25.08 -10.56
CA ILE A 20 19.97 23.96 -10.98
C ILE A 20 20.76 23.37 -9.78
N LEU A 21 20.69 24.02 -8.62
CA LEU A 21 21.18 23.51 -7.34
C LEU A 21 20.04 22.81 -6.58
N SER A 22 19.19 22.06 -7.29
CA SER A 22 18.44 20.98 -6.65
C SER A 22 19.48 20.10 -5.97
N ALA A 23 19.47 20.13 -4.64
CA ALA A 23 20.47 19.46 -3.84
C ALA A 23 20.59 18.02 -4.29
N GLN A 24 21.81 17.63 -4.66
CA GLN A 24 22.23 16.24 -4.76
C GLN A 24 22.23 15.65 -3.34
N ASP A 25 21.05 15.50 -2.76
CA ASP A 25 20.88 14.98 -1.42
C ASP A 25 20.72 13.48 -1.60
N TRP A 26 21.81 12.72 -1.41
CA TRP A 26 21.81 11.26 -1.34
C TRP A 26 21.03 10.75 -0.10
N ALA A 27 19.91 11.40 0.20
CA ALA A 27 18.99 11.09 1.25
C ALA A 27 18.29 9.78 0.89
N LEU A 28 18.38 8.82 1.80
CA LEU A 28 17.79 7.50 1.58
C LEU A 28 16.26 7.53 1.63
N ILE A 29 15.70 8.45 2.42
CA ILE A 29 14.27 8.61 2.62
C ILE A 29 13.93 10.11 2.68
N ASN A 30 12.95 10.53 1.89
CA ASN A 30 12.32 11.84 1.97
C ASN A 30 10.99 11.73 2.74
N PRO A 31 10.80 12.48 3.84
CA PRO A 31 9.57 12.40 4.64
C PRO A 31 8.28 12.79 3.91
N ALA A 32 8.39 13.49 2.77
CA ALA A 32 7.23 13.87 1.97
C ALA A 32 6.74 12.75 1.03
N TYR A 33 7.49 11.65 0.90
CA TYR A 33 7.25 10.62 -0.10
C TYR A 33 6.82 9.28 0.51
N LYS A 34 6.14 8.46 -0.29
CA LYS A 34 5.96 7.04 -0.03
C LYS A 34 6.62 6.22 -1.12
N TYR A 35 7.51 5.32 -0.73
CA TYR A 35 8.32 4.52 -1.63
C TYR A 35 7.71 3.13 -1.78
N ASN A 36 7.41 2.74 -3.02
CA ASN A 36 6.80 1.46 -3.36
C ASN A 36 7.88 0.50 -3.83
N TYR A 37 8.00 -0.64 -3.14
CA TYR A 37 8.93 -1.69 -3.48
C TYR A 37 8.20 -2.96 -3.92
N SER A 38 8.82 -3.69 -4.85
CA SER A 38 8.48 -5.07 -5.20
C SER A 38 9.58 -6.00 -4.70
N ASN A 39 9.20 -7.21 -4.30
CA ASN A 39 10.13 -8.30 -3.95
C ASN A 39 9.99 -9.53 -4.85
N ASP A 40 9.19 -9.43 -5.92
CA ASP A 40 8.90 -10.53 -6.84
C ASP A 40 9.31 -10.21 -8.29
N GLY A 41 9.87 -9.02 -8.53
CA GLY A 41 10.29 -8.55 -9.85
C GLY A 41 9.13 -8.12 -10.76
N THR A 42 7.93 -7.96 -10.21
CA THR A 42 6.74 -7.45 -10.91
C THR A 42 6.41 -6.02 -10.50
N ASP A 43 5.37 -5.44 -11.10
CA ASP A 43 4.82 -4.14 -10.68
C ASP A 43 3.93 -4.23 -9.41
N THR A 44 3.86 -5.42 -8.79
CA THR A 44 3.17 -5.61 -7.51
C THR A 44 3.93 -4.89 -6.41
N ILE A 45 3.22 -3.99 -5.70
CA ILE A 45 3.78 -3.33 -4.52
C ILE A 45 3.71 -4.33 -3.36
N SER A 46 4.84 -4.94 -3.01
CA SER A 46 4.93 -5.83 -1.85
C SER A 46 5.13 -5.07 -0.54
N ASN A 47 5.72 -3.88 -0.61
CA ASN A 47 6.01 -3.03 0.54
C ASN A 47 5.87 -1.56 0.17
N GLN A 48 5.34 -0.77 1.09
CA GLN A 48 5.38 0.69 0.98
C GLN A 48 6.06 1.25 2.22
N ILE A 49 7.12 2.05 2.02
CA ILE A 49 7.86 2.71 3.10
C ILE A 49 7.58 4.20 3.08
N PHE A 50 7.20 4.76 4.21
CA PHE A 50 7.08 6.21 4.40
C PHE A 50 7.28 6.61 5.86
N VAL A 51 7.59 7.89 6.06
CA VAL A 51 7.79 8.46 7.39
C VAL A 51 6.44 8.82 8.01
N THR A 52 6.19 8.35 9.23
CA THR A 52 4.97 8.65 10.01
C THR A 52 5.21 9.73 11.06
N GLN A 53 6.42 9.84 11.59
CA GLN A 53 6.80 10.82 12.59
C GLN A 53 8.26 11.24 12.41
N ILE A 54 8.54 12.51 12.73
CA ILE A 54 9.89 13.08 12.74
C ILE A 54 10.17 13.64 14.14
N ASP A 55 11.20 13.13 14.79
CA ASP A 55 11.70 13.66 16.05
C ASP A 55 13.08 14.30 15.84
N THR A 56 13.28 15.48 16.42
CA THR A 56 14.59 16.14 16.47
C THR A 56 15.36 15.64 17.69
N LEU A 57 16.48 14.94 17.47
CA LEU A 57 17.33 14.40 18.56
C LEU A 57 18.47 15.35 18.95
N GLY A 58 18.71 16.38 18.14
CA GLY A 58 19.77 17.36 18.33
C GLY A 58 19.69 18.41 17.21
N VAL A 59 20.67 19.31 17.14
CA VAL A 59 20.67 20.37 16.12
C VAL A 59 20.71 19.80 14.70
N ASP A 60 21.43 18.69 14.50
CA ASP A 60 21.68 18.08 13.19
C ASP A 60 21.32 16.58 13.14
N SER A 61 20.48 16.13 14.06
CA SER A 61 20.09 14.71 14.17
C SER A 61 18.57 14.56 14.20
N PHE A 62 18.05 13.72 13.32
CA PHE A 62 16.62 13.43 13.19
C PHE A 62 16.38 11.93 13.31
N ARG A 63 15.29 11.57 13.99
CA ARG A 63 14.72 10.22 13.93
C ARG A 63 13.46 10.28 13.07
N TYR A 64 13.41 9.41 12.08
CA TYR A 64 12.24 9.15 11.26
C TYR A 64 11.63 7.83 11.72
N SER A 65 10.41 7.87 12.25
CA SER A 65 9.62 6.66 12.47
C SER A 65 9.02 6.23 11.14
N LEU A 66 9.19 4.97 10.77
CA LEU A 66 8.64 4.40 9.54
C LEU A 66 7.29 3.74 9.81
N ASN A 67 6.46 3.63 8.76
CA ASN A 67 5.21 2.90 8.85
C ASN A 67 5.45 1.41 9.14
N ARG A 68 4.61 0.87 10.02
CA ARG A 68 4.66 -0.53 10.49
C ARG A 68 3.62 -1.37 9.78
N ILE A 69 3.82 -2.68 9.81
CA ILE A 69 2.89 -3.66 9.28
C ILE A 69 2.35 -4.55 10.38
N THR A 70 1.32 -5.32 10.02
CA THR A 70 0.74 -6.37 10.83
C THR A 70 0.97 -7.70 10.14
N GLU A 71 1.37 -8.70 10.91
CA GLU A 71 1.59 -10.05 10.41
C GLU A 71 0.80 -11.08 11.22
N PRO A 72 0.32 -12.17 10.58
CA PRO A 72 -0.15 -13.33 11.31
C PRO A 72 0.93 -13.83 12.27
N CYS A 73 0.51 -14.24 13.47
CA CYS A 73 1.39 -14.88 14.43
C CYS A 73 1.20 -16.40 14.43
N ASP A 74 1.99 -17.08 13.61
CA ASP A 74 1.93 -18.54 13.47
C ASP A 74 2.38 -19.28 14.75
N THR A 75 3.10 -18.60 15.65
CA THR A 75 3.63 -19.18 16.89
C THR A 75 2.94 -18.69 18.15
N CYS A 76 2.03 -17.71 18.08
CA CYS A 76 1.39 -17.15 19.27
C CYS A 76 0.19 -17.97 19.76
N GLY A 77 -0.39 -18.81 18.89
CA GLY A 77 -1.61 -19.56 19.19
C GLY A 77 -1.33 -20.93 19.81
N THR A 78 -2.04 -21.27 20.90
CA THR A 78 -2.09 -22.63 21.46
C THR A 78 -3.29 -23.45 20.95
N GLY A 79 -3.99 -22.97 19.93
CA GLY A 79 -5.09 -23.69 19.27
C GLY A 79 -5.42 -23.11 17.90
N ASN A 80 -5.95 -23.95 17.00
CA ASN A 80 -6.23 -23.64 15.60
C ASN A 80 -7.33 -22.57 15.40
N TRP A 81 -7.98 -22.09 16.46
CA TRP A 81 -9.24 -21.33 16.37
C TRP A 81 -9.09 -19.81 16.51
N MET A 82 -7.88 -19.32 16.80
CA MET A 82 -7.63 -17.90 17.01
C MET A 82 -6.42 -17.45 16.22
N VAL A 83 -6.67 -16.62 15.21
CA VAL A 83 -5.61 -15.92 14.50
C VAL A 83 -5.16 -14.77 15.38
N LEU A 84 -3.97 -14.90 15.94
CA LEU A 84 -3.32 -13.82 16.65
C LEU A 84 -2.50 -13.02 15.66
N LEU A 85 -2.57 -11.70 15.77
CA LEU A 85 -1.82 -10.78 14.93
C LEU A 85 -0.67 -10.19 15.74
N ARG A 86 0.51 -10.14 15.13
CA ARG A 86 1.61 -9.28 15.59
C ARG A 86 1.40 -7.91 15.00
N LEU A 87 1.19 -6.94 15.88
CA LEU A 87 0.95 -5.55 15.50
C LEU A 87 2.27 -4.77 15.54
N GLU A 88 2.33 -3.70 14.75
CA GLU A 88 3.44 -2.74 14.75
C GLU A 88 4.81 -3.36 14.40
N GLU A 89 4.82 -4.38 13.55
CA GLU A 89 6.05 -5.03 13.11
C GLU A 89 6.84 -4.10 12.16
N PRO A 90 8.18 -4.04 12.31
CA PRO A 90 9.03 -3.35 11.35
C PRO A 90 8.96 -4.01 9.97
N GLN A 91 9.22 -3.21 8.94
CA GLN A 91 9.39 -3.72 7.57
C GLN A 91 10.87 -4.03 7.28
N PHE A 92 11.22 -4.27 6.01
CA PHE A 92 12.58 -4.64 5.61
C PHE A 92 13.65 -3.55 5.84
N LEU A 93 13.24 -2.28 5.98
CA LEU A 93 14.10 -1.16 6.41
C LEU A 93 14.07 -0.95 7.94
N GLY A 94 13.47 -1.87 8.68
CA GLY A 94 13.26 -1.71 10.11
C GLY A 94 12.08 -0.80 10.37
N GLY A 95 12.14 -0.14 11.52
CA GLY A 95 11.03 0.64 12.03
C GLY A 95 11.33 2.10 12.29
N ASP A 96 12.61 2.43 12.37
CA ASP A 96 13.11 3.73 12.78
C ASP A 96 14.43 3.99 12.08
N VAL A 97 14.64 5.22 11.65
CA VAL A 97 15.86 5.63 10.96
C VAL A 97 16.41 6.90 11.60
N ILE A 98 17.66 6.86 12.04
CA ILE A 98 18.34 8.03 12.61
C ILE A 98 19.29 8.58 11.55
N ARG A 99 19.08 9.82 11.12
CA ARG A 99 19.98 10.56 10.24
C ARG A 99 20.79 11.55 11.09
N SER A 100 22.12 11.48 11.01
CA SER A 100 23.03 12.44 11.63
C SER A 100 24.30 12.59 10.80
N GLU A 101 24.69 13.82 10.46
CA GLU A 101 25.95 14.10 9.73
C GLU A 101 26.16 13.24 8.46
N GLY A 102 25.10 13.01 7.68
CA GLY A 102 25.16 12.18 6.46
C GLY A 102 25.18 10.66 6.71
N VAL A 103 25.16 10.22 7.97
CA VAL A 103 25.05 8.81 8.38
C VAL A 103 23.58 8.45 8.60
N TRP A 104 23.18 7.28 8.11
CA TRP A 104 21.83 6.73 8.26
C TRP A 104 21.88 5.42 9.04
N HIS A 105 21.29 5.41 10.23
CA HIS A 105 21.18 4.23 11.08
C HIS A 105 19.75 3.68 11.05
N PHE A 106 19.57 2.51 10.47
CA PHE A 106 18.31 1.76 10.47
C PHE A 106 18.24 0.92 11.74
N THR A 107 17.20 1.16 12.52
CA THR A 107 16.99 0.63 13.87
C THR A 107 15.59 0.04 14.01
N SER A 108 15.27 -0.51 15.18
CA SER A 108 13.99 -1.16 15.47
C SER A 108 13.75 -2.39 14.58
N GLY A 109 14.43 -3.48 14.92
CA GLY A 109 14.46 -4.74 14.15
C GLY A 109 15.74 -4.94 13.34
N LEU A 110 16.51 -3.87 13.12
CA LEU A 110 17.80 -3.88 12.40
C LEU A 110 18.89 -3.17 13.20
N SER A 111 20.15 -3.39 12.80
CA SER A 111 21.34 -2.67 13.30
C SER A 111 22.26 -2.32 12.13
N ILE A 112 21.68 -1.62 11.14
CA ILE A 112 22.30 -1.34 9.84
C ILE A 112 22.71 0.14 9.75
N THR A 113 23.94 0.39 9.31
CA THR A 113 24.47 1.73 9.07
C THR A 113 24.82 1.90 7.59
N VAL A 114 24.21 2.91 6.95
CA VAL A 114 24.44 3.26 5.55
C VAL A 114 25.09 4.64 5.47
N LEU A 115 26.15 4.75 4.67
CA LEU A 115 26.92 5.97 4.46
C LEU A 115 26.76 6.44 3.01
N PRO A 116 25.61 7.03 2.61
CA PRO A 116 25.33 7.35 1.21
C PRO A 116 26.32 8.37 0.62
N GLU A 117 26.83 9.26 1.46
CA GLU A 117 27.78 10.32 1.07
C GLU A 117 29.26 9.88 1.17
N ALA A 118 29.52 8.61 1.52
CA ALA A 118 30.89 8.10 1.57
C ALA A 118 31.61 8.23 0.22
N SER A 119 32.94 8.37 0.27
CA SER A 119 33.76 8.36 -0.94
C SER A 119 33.84 6.95 -1.52
N GLU A 120 34.03 6.84 -2.83
CA GLU A 120 34.29 5.55 -3.50
C GLU A 120 35.45 4.80 -2.83
N GLY A 121 35.30 3.48 -2.67
CA GLY A 121 36.26 2.60 -1.99
C GLY A 121 36.24 2.71 -0.47
N THR A 122 35.38 3.54 0.14
CA THR A 122 35.22 3.57 1.59
C THR A 122 34.62 2.24 2.04
N ILE A 123 35.23 1.61 3.04
CA ILE A 123 34.77 0.36 3.66
C ILE A 123 34.32 0.64 5.09
N TRP A 124 33.16 0.12 5.49
CA TRP A 124 32.67 0.22 6.86
C TRP A 124 31.89 -1.04 7.28
N LEU A 125 31.70 -1.21 8.58
CA LEU A 125 30.84 -2.26 9.12
C LEU A 125 29.39 -1.80 9.00
N LEU A 126 28.64 -2.42 8.08
CA LEU A 126 27.26 -2.06 7.78
C LEU A 126 26.30 -2.68 8.78
N ASP A 127 26.38 -4.01 8.95
CA ASP A 127 25.56 -4.74 9.92
C ASP A 127 26.44 -5.23 11.07
N THR A 128 26.26 -4.60 12.23
CA THR A 128 27.00 -4.92 13.45
C THR A 128 26.55 -6.22 14.10
N ALA A 129 25.31 -6.65 13.89
CA ALA A 129 24.76 -7.87 14.46
C ALA A 129 25.25 -9.12 13.70
N ASN A 130 25.36 -9.00 12.37
CA ASN A 130 25.75 -10.11 11.48
C ASN A 130 27.19 -10.03 10.97
N GLY A 131 27.93 -8.96 11.27
CA GLY A 131 29.32 -8.80 10.85
C GLY A 131 29.49 -8.53 9.34
N VAL A 132 28.49 -7.92 8.70
CA VAL A 132 28.50 -7.62 7.26
C VAL A 132 29.21 -6.30 6.99
N TRP A 133 30.26 -6.35 6.18
CA TRP A 133 30.99 -5.18 5.71
C TRP A 133 30.40 -4.65 4.42
N ALA A 134 30.52 -3.34 4.21
CA ALA A 134 30.10 -2.66 3.01
C ALA A 134 31.25 -1.86 2.40
N GLU A 135 31.27 -1.77 1.06
CA GLU A 135 32.17 -0.93 0.28
C GLU A 135 31.38 -0.03 -0.66
N MET A 136 31.66 1.28 -0.65
CA MET A 136 31.01 2.24 -1.54
C MET A 136 31.59 2.15 -2.95
N GLY A 137 30.76 1.84 -3.94
CA GLY A 137 31.14 1.83 -5.35
C GLY A 137 31.21 3.21 -6.01
N PRO A 138 31.65 3.28 -7.27
CA PRO A 138 31.66 4.52 -8.05
C PRO A 138 30.26 5.08 -8.28
N THR A 139 30.19 6.38 -8.55
CA THR A 139 28.96 7.01 -9.06
C THR A 139 28.81 6.70 -10.54
N LEU A 140 27.72 6.02 -10.89
CA LEU A 140 27.35 5.73 -12.26
C LEU A 140 26.08 6.50 -12.63
N VAL A 141 26.05 7.13 -13.79
CA VAL A 141 24.83 7.73 -14.31
C VAL A 141 23.97 6.64 -14.91
N GLY A 142 22.68 6.64 -14.62
CA GLY A 142 21.72 5.76 -15.27
C GLY A 142 20.31 6.28 -15.19
N THR A 143 19.40 5.52 -15.80
CA THR A 143 17.99 5.89 -15.84
C THR A 143 17.23 5.27 -14.67
N VAL A 144 16.43 6.08 -13.97
CA VAL A 144 15.45 5.67 -12.97
C VAL A 144 14.15 6.43 -13.25
N PHE A 145 13.04 5.71 -13.37
CA PHE A 145 11.73 6.27 -13.76
C PHE A 145 11.79 7.22 -14.98
N ASN A 146 12.54 6.83 -16.02
CA ASN A 146 12.77 7.61 -17.25
C ASN A 146 13.54 8.94 -17.08
N ALA A 147 14.10 9.21 -15.90
CA ALA A 147 15.00 10.33 -15.65
C ALA A 147 16.44 9.84 -15.47
N LEU A 148 17.42 10.61 -15.94
CA LEU A 148 18.82 10.34 -15.67
C LEU A 148 19.18 10.83 -14.27
N GLU A 149 19.75 9.95 -13.45
CA GLU A 149 20.28 10.31 -12.14
C GLU A 149 21.63 9.63 -11.85
N GLY A 150 22.36 10.15 -10.87
CA GLY A 150 23.50 9.46 -10.28
C GLY A 150 23.06 8.28 -9.43
N ARG A 151 23.78 7.16 -9.53
CA ARG A 151 23.53 5.95 -8.74
C ARG A 151 24.84 5.42 -8.17
N ARG A 152 24.77 4.81 -6.99
CA ARG A 152 25.90 4.12 -6.36
C ARG A 152 25.45 2.76 -5.87
N ALA A 153 26.31 1.76 -6.07
CA ALA A 153 26.14 0.44 -5.47
C ALA A 153 27.04 0.34 -4.25
N ILE A 154 26.46 -0.06 -3.13
CA ILE A 154 27.17 -0.41 -1.89
C ILE A 154 27.31 -1.92 -1.89
N GLN A 155 28.52 -2.42 -2.12
CA GLN A 155 28.79 -3.86 -2.21
C GLN A 155 28.91 -4.44 -0.81
N LEU A 156 28.25 -5.56 -0.54
CA LEU A 156 28.24 -6.21 0.76
C LEU A 156 29.16 -7.43 0.77
N SER A 157 29.80 -7.70 1.91
CA SER A 157 30.62 -8.90 2.09
C SER A 157 29.82 -10.21 2.04
N SER A 158 28.48 -10.13 2.09
CA SER A 158 27.58 -11.27 1.86
C SER A 158 27.49 -11.69 0.40
N GLY A 159 27.91 -10.83 -0.53
CA GLY A 159 27.74 -11.01 -1.98
C GLY A 159 26.54 -10.25 -2.58
N ASP A 160 25.71 -9.62 -1.74
CA ASP A 160 24.61 -8.75 -2.17
C ASP A 160 25.06 -7.29 -2.37
N SER A 161 24.14 -6.41 -2.74
CA SER A 161 24.37 -4.97 -2.78
C SER A 161 23.17 -4.18 -2.31
N ILE A 162 23.39 -2.94 -1.86
CA ILE A 162 22.35 -1.91 -1.77
C ILE A 162 22.62 -0.93 -2.90
N VAL A 163 21.59 -0.55 -3.67
CA VAL A 163 21.73 0.48 -4.70
C VAL A 163 20.97 1.73 -4.26
N ILE A 164 21.66 2.87 -4.28
CA ILE A 164 21.09 4.17 -3.93
C ILE A 164 21.10 5.09 -5.15
N GLY A 165 20.02 5.84 -5.30
CA GLY A 165 19.82 6.90 -6.27
C GLY A 165 20.08 8.25 -5.62
N GLN A 166 20.55 9.18 -6.44
CA GLN A 166 20.85 10.54 -6.04
C GLN A 166 19.58 11.32 -5.70
N ASP A 167 18.49 11.08 -6.42
CA ASP A 167 17.23 11.82 -6.29
C ASP A 167 16.10 10.94 -5.70
N ASN A 168 16.21 9.62 -5.86
CA ASN A 168 15.14 8.66 -5.54
C ASN A 168 15.39 7.79 -4.30
N GLY A 169 16.47 8.02 -3.55
CA GLY A 169 16.75 7.30 -2.31
C GLY A 169 17.22 5.86 -2.53
N ILE A 170 16.66 4.88 -1.82
CA ILE A 170 17.06 3.47 -1.97
C ILE A 170 16.36 2.86 -3.19
N LEU A 171 17.15 2.45 -4.19
CA LEU A 171 16.65 1.85 -5.43
C LEU A 171 16.54 0.32 -5.34
N HIS A 172 17.47 -0.30 -4.62
CA HIS A 172 17.52 -1.74 -4.39
C HIS A 172 18.02 -2.03 -2.99
N TRP A 173 17.37 -2.96 -2.31
CA TRP A 173 17.78 -3.48 -1.01
C TRP A 173 17.92 -5.01 -1.06
N PRO A 174 18.84 -5.60 -0.26
CA PRO A 174 19.00 -7.04 -0.16
C PRO A 174 17.69 -7.78 0.08
N SER A 175 17.64 -9.06 -0.34
CA SER A 175 16.42 -9.88 -0.41
C SER A 175 15.46 -9.52 -1.55
N GLY A 176 15.92 -8.71 -2.51
CA GLY A 176 15.20 -8.46 -3.76
C GLY A 176 14.17 -7.34 -3.69
N HIS A 177 14.26 -6.43 -2.71
CA HIS A 177 13.34 -5.29 -2.63
C HIS A 177 13.78 -4.18 -3.58
N ASP A 178 13.15 -4.11 -4.74
CA ASP A 178 13.40 -3.13 -5.79
C ASP A 178 12.39 -2.00 -5.75
N LEU A 179 12.87 -0.75 -5.83
CA LEU A 179 12.00 0.42 -5.89
C LEU A 179 11.31 0.48 -7.25
N ILE A 180 9.99 0.38 -7.24
CA ILE A 180 9.16 0.40 -8.45
C ILE A 180 8.34 1.69 -8.60
N GLY A 181 8.23 2.51 -7.56
CA GLY A 181 7.64 3.85 -7.70
C GLY A 181 7.65 4.68 -6.42
N ILE A 182 7.26 5.95 -6.55
CA ILE A 182 7.25 6.93 -5.46
C ILE A 182 5.98 7.79 -5.52
N ASN A 183 5.13 7.68 -4.50
CA ASN A 183 4.03 8.61 -4.27
C ASN A 183 4.60 9.93 -3.70
N GLY A 184 4.18 11.06 -4.24
CA GLY A 184 4.72 12.39 -3.93
C GLY A 184 5.08 13.13 -5.21
N PRO A 185 6.17 12.76 -5.88
CA PRO A 185 6.48 13.21 -7.24
C PRO A 185 5.65 12.51 -8.32
N ASP A 186 4.89 11.47 -7.94
CA ASP A 186 3.91 10.79 -8.80
C ASP A 186 4.55 10.00 -9.97
N ILE A 187 5.63 9.26 -9.67
CA ILE A 187 6.44 8.51 -10.65
C ILE A 187 6.48 7.00 -10.35
N GLY A 188 6.65 6.20 -11.41
CA GLY A 188 6.68 4.73 -11.31
C GLY A 188 5.32 4.11 -10.95
N ALA A 189 5.35 2.90 -10.40
CA ALA A 189 4.20 2.17 -9.88
C ALA A 189 3.62 2.87 -8.65
N LYS A 190 2.29 2.99 -8.61
CA LYS A 190 1.55 3.69 -7.56
C LYS A 190 0.55 2.75 -6.94
N THR A 191 0.30 2.91 -5.65
CA THR A 191 -0.92 2.36 -5.04
C THR A 191 -2.11 3.05 -5.70
N PRO A 192 -3.00 2.31 -6.40
CA PRO A 192 -4.13 2.91 -7.08
C PRO A 192 -5.04 3.66 -6.10
N GLY A 193 -5.46 4.85 -6.48
CA GLY A 193 -6.43 5.61 -5.69
C GLY A 193 -7.86 5.09 -5.85
N LEU A 194 -8.77 5.56 -5.01
CA LEU A 194 -10.17 5.19 -5.07
C LEU A 194 -10.83 5.51 -6.43
N THR A 195 -10.40 6.58 -7.11
CA THR A 195 -10.85 6.92 -8.48
C THR A 195 -10.43 5.92 -9.53
N GLU A 196 -9.35 5.18 -9.32
CA GLU A 196 -8.87 4.15 -10.26
C GLU A 196 -9.69 2.86 -10.12
N PHE A 197 -10.19 2.57 -8.91
CA PHE A 197 -11.13 1.48 -8.64
C PHE A 197 -12.59 1.84 -8.88
N PHE A 198 -12.91 3.14 -8.93
CA PHE A 198 -14.26 3.65 -9.17
C PHE A 198 -14.29 4.61 -10.37
N PRO A 199 -14.10 4.11 -11.60
CA PRO A 199 -14.10 4.94 -12.81
C PRO A 199 -15.52 5.22 -13.36
N TYR A 200 -16.57 4.99 -12.57
CA TYR A 200 -17.96 5.05 -13.04
C TYR A 200 -18.47 6.50 -13.17
N ALA A 201 -19.09 6.79 -14.31
CA ALA A 201 -19.71 8.06 -14.66
C ALA A 201 -21.24 7.97 -14.63
N ASN A 202 -21.90 9.12 -14.70
CA ASN A 202 -23.35 9.18 -14.85
C ASN A 202 -23.84 8.37 -16.07
N GLY A 203 -24.75 7.42 -15.82
CA GLY A 203 -25.31 6.49 -16.79
C GLY A 203 -24.71 5.09 -16.74
N ASP A 204 -23.55 4.91 -16.11
CA ASP A 204 -22.90 3.60 -16.02
C ASP A 204 -23.66 2.65 -15.11
N VAL A 205 -23.48 1.35 -15.36
CA VAL A 205 -24.04 0.29 -14.51
C VAL A 205 -22.91 -0.34 -13.73
N LEU A 206 -22.97 -0.21 -12.41
CA LEU A 206 -22.06 -0.85 -11.47
C LEU A 206 -22.72 -2.12 -10.94
N GLN A 207 -21.99 -3.22 -10.92
CA GLN A 207 -22.39 -4.45 -10.26
C GLN A 207 -21.25 -4.97 -9.38
N TYR A 208 -21.55 -5.32 -8.13
CA TYR A 208 -20.61 -5.97 -7.22
C TYR A 208 -21.32 -6.94 -6.29
N ALA A 209 -20.59 -7.92 -5.78
CA ALA A 209 -21.04 -8.85 -4.77
C ALA A 209 -20.21 -8.68 -3.50
N ALA A 210 -20.84 -8.54 -2.35
CA ALA A 210 -20.18 -8.57 -1.05
C ALA A 210 -20.52 -9.89 -0.37
N TRP A 211 -19.49 -10.66 0.00
CA TRP A 211 -19.67 -11.88 0.79
C TRP A 211 -19.22 -11.64 2.22
N HIS A 212 -19.92 -12.19 3.19
CA HIS A 212 -19.49 -12.27 4.58
C HIS A 212 -19.78 -13.69 5.04
N GLY A 213 -18.89 -14.29 5.80
CA GLY A 213 -19.15 -15.60 6.37
C GLY A 213 -18.11 -15.99 7.39
N GLY A 214 -18.37 -17.09 8.06
CA GLY A 214 -17.46 -17.71 9.02
C GLY A 214 -17.97 -19.09 9.39
N CYS A 215 -17.05 -19.99 9.72
CA CYS A 215 -17.40 -21.25 10.35
C CYS A 215 -16.97 -21.23 11.81
N ASP A 216 -17.83 -21.70 12.70
CA ASP A 216 -17.48 -21.92 14.09
C ASP A 216 -16.74 -23.27 14.26
N ALA A 217 -16.16 -23.46 15.45
CA ALA A 217 -15.38 -24.65 15.79
C ALA A 217 -16.21 -25.96 15.84
N ILE A 218 -17.55 -25.87 15.83
CA ILE A 218 -18.44 -27.03 15.84
C ILE A 218 -18.99 -27.35 14.44
N GLY A 219 -18.46 -26.70 13.40
CA GLY A 219 -18.83 -26.93 12.00
C GLY A 219 -20.09 -26.18 11.56
N GLY A 220 -20.60 -25.28 12.41
CA GLY A 220 -21.65 -24.34 12.08
C GLY A 220 -21.09 -23.23 11.20
N CYS A 221 -21.40 -23.25 9.90
CA CYS A 221 -21.02 -22.17 8.99
C CYS A 221 -22.19 -21.21 8.81
N PHE A 222 -21.92 -19.92 8.91
CA PHE A 222 -22.87 -18.87 8.57
C PHE A 222 -22.25 -17.95 7.52
N GLY A 223 -23.10 -17.27 6.79
CA GLY A 223 -22.68 -16.14 5.99
C GLY A 223 -23.81 -15.53 5.22
N ASP A 224 -23.52 -14.39 4.62
CA ASP A 224 -24.37 -13.70 3.70
C ASP A 224 -23.62 -13.32 2.43
N ARG A 225 -24.28 -13.44 1.29
CA ARG A 225 -23.86 -12.87 0.01
C ARG A 225 -24.83 -11.77 -0.34
N ARG A 226 -24.33 -10.63 -0.78
CA ARG A 226 -25.13 -9.52 -1.27
C ARG A 226 -24.68 -9.14 -2.64
N ASP A 227 -25.58 -9.26 -3.60
CA ASP A 227 -25.33 -8.82 -4.96
C ASP A 227 -26.04 -7.47 -5.14
N TYR A 228 -25.26 -6.45 -5.49
CA TYR A 228 -25.78 -5.12 -5.75
C TYR A 228 -25.58 -4.75 -7.22
N LYS A 229 -26.59 -4.12 -7.80
CA LYS A 229 -26.54 -3.53 -9.13
C LYS A 229 -27.16 -2.15 -9.14
N TYR A 230 -26.37 -1.16 -9.56
CA TYR A 230 -26.75 0.25 -9.61
C TYR A 230 -26.64 0.78 -11.02
N THR A 231 -27.50 1.73 -11.36
CA THR A 231 -27.15 2.74 -12.37
C THR A 231 -26.65 3.98 -11.64
N VAL A 232 -25.48 4.48 -12.02
CA VAL A 232 -24.89 5.70 -11.50
C VAL A 232 -25.64 6.89 -12.09
N ALA A 233 -26.15 7.80 -11.26
CA ALA A 233 -26.95 8.97 -11.64
C ALA A 233 -26.20 10.30 -11.48
N SER A 234 -25.09 10.29 -10.74
CA SER A 234 -24.15 11.41 -10.60
C SER A 234 -22.72 10.91 -10.66
N ASP A 235 -21.79 11.78 -11.03
CA ASP A 235 -20.37 11.50 -10.84
C ASP A 235 -20.08 11.23 -9.36
N GLY A 236 -19.20 10.27 -9.08
CA GLY A 236 -18.78 9.95 -7.72
C GLY A 236 -17.94 11.06 -7.10
N VAL A 237 -18.31 11.48 -5.89
CA VAL A 237 -17.51 12.38 -5.06
C VAL A 237 -16.67 11.52 -4.13
N VAL A 238 -15.36 11.50 -4.38
CA VAL A 238 -14.39 10.88 -3.49
C VAL A 238 -14.30 11.70 -2.20
N GLN A 239 -14.54 11.03 -1.09
CA GLN A 239 -14.34 11.52 0.28
C GLN A 239 -13.22 10.70 0.93
N ASP A 240 -12.79 11.12 2.12
CA ASP A 240 -11.64 10.53 2.82
C ASP A 240 -11.69 9.00 2.96
N SER A 241 -12.88 8.42 3.12
CA SER A 241 -13.08 6.98 3.27
C SER A 241 -14.28 6.45 2.48
N ALA A 242 -14.73 7.14 1.43
CA ALA A 242 -15.89 6.72 0.64
C ALA A 242 -15.88 7.29 -0.77
N VAL A 243 -16.53 6.60 -1.71
CA VAL A 243 -17.10 7.28 -2.87
C VAL A 243 -18.57 7.48 -2.60
N VAL A 244 -19.01 8.74 -2.70
CA VAL A 244 -20.42 9.08 -2.59
C VAL A 244 -20.97 9.44 -3.96
N PHE A 245 -21.96 8.68 -4.42
CA PHE A 245 -22.65 8.96 -5.68
C PHE A 245 -24.16 8.80 -5.49
N GLU A 246 -24.93 9.52 -6.29
CA GLU A 246 -26.36 9.26 -6.47
C GLU A 246 -26.54 8.19 -7.53
N GLY A 247 -27.44 7.23 -7.29
CA GLY A 247 -27.74 6.18 -8.25
C GLY A 247 -29.11 5.56 -8.02
N TRP A 248 -29.51 4.68 -8.93
CA TRP A 248 -30.71 3.86 -8.82
C TRP A 248 -30.31 2.42 -8.57
N ILE A 249 -30.76 1.82 -7.46
CA ILE A 249 -30.65 0.36 -7.26
C ILE A 249 -31.57 -0.29 -8.29
N ILE A 250 -31.00 -1.10 -9.17
CA ILE A 250 -31.76 -1.88 -10.16
C ILE A 250 -31.99 -3.30 -9.64
N GLN A 251 -31.05 -3.83 -8.87
CA GLN A 251 -31.14 -5.16 -8.27
C GLN A 251 -30.37 -5.18 -6.95
N HIS A 252 -30.97 -5.80 -5.94
CA HIS A 252 -30.32 -6.13 -4.69
C HIS A 252 -30.78 -7.52 -4.25
N THR A 253 -29.84 -8.45 -4.10
CA THR A 253 -30.14 -9.79 -3.61
C THR A 253 -29.32 -10.08 -2.37
N ASP A 254 -29.98 -10.45 -1.28
CA ASP A 254 -29.36 -10.94 -0.05
C ASP A 254 -29.55 -12.46 0.05
N HIS A 255 -28.46 -13.22 0.01
CA HIS A 255 -28.46 -14.64 0.32
C HIS A 255 -27.87 -14.85 1.70
N TYR A 256 -28.68 -15.17 2.69
CA TYR A 256 -28.19 -15.63 3.98
C TYR A 256 -28.15 -17.16 4.00
N PHE A 257 -27.02 -17.74 4.36
CA PHE A 257 -26.87 -19.17 4.57
C PHE A 257 -26.45 -19.44 6.00
N GLN A 258 -27.15 -20.37 6.65
CA GLN A 258 -26.75 -20.95 7.91
C GLN A 258 -26.76 -22.46 7.77
N ASN A 259 -25.57 -23.03 7.83
CA ASN A 259 -25.34 -24.46 7.86
C ASN A 259 -24.96 -24.84 9.29
N ASP A 260 -25.94 -24.96 10.17
CA ASP A 260 -25.74 -25.65 11.43
C ASP A 260 -25.95 -27.17 11.22
N LEU A 261 -25.37 -27.99 12.10
CA LEU A 261 -25.48 -29.46 12.03
C LEU A 261 -26.93 -29.97 12.18
N TRP A 262 -27.92 -29.09 12.38
CA TRP A 262 -29.27 -29.42 12.82
C TRP A 262 -30.39 -28.85 11.91
N SER A 263 -30.11 -27.90 11.02
CA SER A 263 -31.05 -27.27 10.09
C SER A 263 -30.33 -26.43 9.01
N PRO A 264 -29.93 -27.02 7.86
CA PRO A 264 -29.40 -26.24 6.75
C PRO A 264 -30.49 -25.34 6.19
N THR A 265 -30.48 -24.07 6.59
CA THR A 265 -31.50 -23.10 6.20
C THR A 265 -30.84 -22.04 5.35
N ILE A 266 -31.21 -22.03 4.07
CA ILE A 266 -30.85 -20.98 3.14
C ILE A 266 -32.04 -20.02 3.09
N HIS A 267 -31.83 -18.80 3.55
CA HIS A 267 -32.79 -17.71 3.42
C HIS A 267 -32.35 -16.84 2.24
N ILE A 268 -33.07 -16.92 1.13
CA ILE A 268 -32.88 -16.02 -0.02
C ILE A 268 -33.90 -14.90 0.10
N HIS A 269 -33.42 -13.67 0.20
CA HIS A 269 -34.23 -12.47 0.13
C HIS A 269 -33.87 -11.71 -1.14
N ASP A 270 -34.72 -11.83 -2.17
CA ASP A 270 -34.62 -11.00 -3.37
C ASP A 270 -35.41 -9.70 -3.14
N TYR A 271 -34.70 -8.57 -3.11
CA TYR A 271 -35.32 -7.25 -3.08
C TYR A 271 -35.14 -6.59 -4.45
N LEU A 272 -36.16 -6.70 -5.30
CA LEU A 272 -36.32 -5.80 -6.45
C LEU A 272 -36.86 -4.47 -5.92
N ASN A 273 -35.97 -3.57 -5.55
CA ASN A 273 -36.37 -2.19 -5.32
C ASN A 273 -36.72 -1.54 -6.67
N GLU A 274 -37.91 -0.94 -6.75
CA GLU A 274 -38.25 -0.01 -7.83
C GLU A 274 -37.22 1.14 -7.81
N ALA A 275 -36.87 1.69 -8.99
CA ALA A 275 -35.81 2.68 -9.15
C ALA A 275 -35.97 3.90 -8.21
N THR A 276 -35.39 3.81 -7.02
CA THR A 276 -35.29 4.90 -6.06
C THR A 276 -33.92 5.53 -6.20
N THR A 277 -33.87 6.86 -6.29
CA THR A 277 -32.61 7.58 -6.15
C THR A 277 -32.09 7.33 -4.74
N TRP A 278 -30.83 6.93 -4.63
CA TRP A 278 -30.19 6.58 -3.39
C TRP A 278 -28.72 7.06 -3.39
N THR A 279 -28.17 7.28 -2.19
CA THR A 279 -26.80 7.76 -1.98
C THR A 279 -25.95 6.60 -1.45
N ALA A 280 -25.02 6.14 -2.28
CA ALA A 280 -24.05 5.11 -1.92
C ALA A 280 -22.94 5.65 -1.02
N GLY A 281 -22.56 4.92 0.04
CA GLY A 281 -21.45 5.29 0.93
C GLY A 281 -20.78 4.08 1.59
N VAL A 282 -20.05 4.31 2.69
CA VAL A 282 -19.24 3.30 3.41
C VAL A 282 -19.99 1.99 3.73
N PRO A 283 -21.24 1.99 4.23
CA PRO A 283 -21.90 0.74 4.62
C PRO A 283 -22.11 -0.22 3.44
N GLU A 284 -22.24 0.32 2.24
CA GLU A 284 -22.47 -0.43 1.02
C GLU A 284 -21.20 -0.64 0.21
N PHE A 285 -20.21 0.23 0.42
CA PHE A 285 -18.85 0.15 -0.10
C PHE A 285 -17.87 0.03 1.08
N PRO A 286 -17.71 -1.13 1.74
CA PRO A 286 -16.83 -1.30 2.91
C PRO A 286 -15.33 -1.44 2.55
N TRP A 287 -14.92 -1.13 1.32
CA TRP A 287 -13.54 -1.28 0.85
C TRP A 287 -12.72 0.01 0.60
N PRO A 288 -13.24 1.25 0.64
CA PRO A 288 -12.43 2.44 0.49
C PRO A 288 -11.23 2.48 1.46
N GLU A 289 -11.42 2.07 2.70
CA GLU A 289 -10.34 1.98 3.68
C GLU A 289 -9.24 1.00 3.24
N LEU A 290 -9.63 -0.07 2.53
CA LEU A 290 -8.70 -1.01 1.94
C LEU A 290 -8.00 -0.42 0.72
N MET A 291 -8.68 0.37 -0.12
CA MET A 291 -8.07 0.97 -1.32
C MET A 291 -6.98 1.99 -0.99
N TYR A 292 -7.09 2.68 0.14
CA TYR A 292 -6.06 3.61 0.63
C TYR A 292 -4.97 2.94 1.45
N SER A 293 -5.06 1.64 1.65
CA SER A 293 -4.12 0.92 2.49
C SER A 293 -2.80 0.64 1.77
N TYR A 294 -1.78 0.33 2.56
CA TYR A 294 -0.52 -0.19 2.05
C TYR A 294 -0.37 -1.67 2.42
N PRO A 295 0.47 -2.44 1.68
CA PRO A 295 0.69 -3.86 1.98
C PRO A 295 1.09 -4.09 3.44
N GLY A 296 0.37 -4.98 4.12
CA GLY A 296 0.58 -5.30 5.53
C GLY A 296 -0.11 -4.34 6.52
N GLN A 297 -0.81 -3.30 6.07
CA GLN A 297 -1.55 -2.43 6.99
C GLN A 297 -2.74 -3.16 7.61
N LEU A 298 -2.94 -3.00 8.93
CA LEU A 298 -4.19 -3.42 9.57
C LEU A 298 -5.29 -2.41 9.23
N VAL A 299 -6.21 -2.82 8.37
CA VAL A 299 -7.40 -2.10 7.99
C VAL A 299 -8.55 -2.54 8.89
N ARG A 300 -9.21 -1.56 9.50
CA ARG A 300 -10.48 -1.77 10.17
C ARG A 300 -11.58 -1.14 9.33
N THR A 301 -12.41 -1.97 8.74
CA THR A 301 -13.60 -1.52 8.01
C THR A 301 -14.87 -1.97 8.74
N THR A 302 -16.03 -1.46 8.32
CA THR A 302 -17.33 -1.85 8.86
C THR A 302 -18.19 -2.39 7.74
N HIS A 303 -18.71 -3.60 7.91
CA HIS A 303 -19.72 -4.14 7.02
C HIS A 303 -21.07 -4.13 7.69
N ARG A 304 -22.08 -3.72 6.93
CA ARG A 304 -23.46 -3.73 7.39
C ARG A 304 -24.04 -5.12 7.21
N VAL A 305 -24.17 -5.89 8.30
CA VAL A 305 -24.75 -7.25 8.30
C VAL A 305 -26.28 -7.22 8.34
N SER A 306 -26.90 -6.17 8.85
CA SER A 306 -28.35 -6.01 8.77
C SER A 306 -28.73 -4.52 8.77
N PRO A 307 -30.01 -4.17 8.56
CA PRO A 307 -30.46 -2.79 8.72
C PRO A 307 -30.06 -2.15 10.06
N VAL A 308 -29.86 -2.95 11.10
CA VAL A 308 -29.52 -2.52 12.46
C VAL A 308 -28.13 -2.94 12.94
N ASP A 309 -27.43 -3.83 12.22
CA ASP A 309 -26.14 -4.39 12.66
C ASP A 309 -24.99 -4.03 11.72
N THR A 310 -23.94 -3.43 12.28
CA THR A 310 -22.65 -3.21 11.61
C THR A 310 -21.56 -3.95 12.35
N TRP A 311 -20.82 -4.80 11.65
CA TRP A 311 -19.76 -5.59 12.25
C TRP A 311 -18.41 -5.02 11.80
N PRO A 312 -17.47 -4.78 12.75
CA PRO A 312 -16.13 -4.39 12.38
C PRO A 312 -15.42 -5.59 11.75
N ILE A 313 -14.70 -5.32 10.68
CA ILE A 313 -13.85 -6.27 9.98
C ILE A 313 -12.42 -5.83 10.20
N LEU A 314 -11.58 -6.77 10.59
CA LEU A 314 -10.15 -6.58 10.63
C LEU A 314 -9.54 -7.31 9.44
N CYS A 315 -8.70 -6.61 8.72
CA CYS A 315 -8.09 -7.06 7.49
C CYS A 315 -6.63 -6.63 7.49
N VAL A 316 -5.71 -7.54 7.20
CA VAL A 316 -4.34 -7.15 6.87
C VAL A 316 -4.32 -6.97 5.36
N ALA A 317 -4.07 -5.74 4.89
CA ALA A 317 -4.09 -5.43 3.48
C ALA A 317 -3.03 -6.22 2.71
N GLU A 318 -3.41 -6.76 1.57
CA GLU A 318 -2.52 -7.39 0.59
C GLU A 318 -2.72 -6.76 -0.76
N HIS A 319 -1.62 -6.64 -1.50
CA HIS A 319 -1.61 -6.08 -2.83
C HIS A 319 -1.02 -7.14 -3.75
N GLY A 320 -1.50 -7.19 -4.98
CA GLY A 320 -1.14 -8.19 -5.97
C GLY A 320 -1.35 -7.67 -7.38
N MET A 321 -1.06 -8.53 -8.34
CA MET A 321 -1.49 -8.40 -9.73
C MET A 321 -2.20 -9.68 -10.13
N ASP A 322 -3.33 -9.57 -10.82
CA ASP A 322 -4.05 -10.74 -11.32
C ASP A 322 -3.40 -11.30 -12.59
N ALA A 323 -3.92 -12.43 -13.09
CA ALA A 323 -3.42 -13.06 -14.31
C ALA A 323 -3.56 -12.18 -15.58
N THR A 324 -4.37 -11.12 -15.52
CA THR A 324 -4.57 -10.15 -16.61
C THR A 324 -3.72 -8.89 -16.45
N GLY A 325 -2.95 -8.78 -15.35
CA GLY A 325 -2.14 -7.61 -15.04
C GLY A 325 -2.94 -6.45 -14.43
N ARG A 326 -4.13 -6.70 -13.89
CA ARG A 326 -4.86 -5.71 -13.09
C ARG A 326 -4.33 -5.69 -11.68
N TYR A 327 -4.22 -4.50 -11.11
CA TYR A 327 -3.80 -4.34 -9.73
C TYR A 327 -4.92 -4.80 -8.82
N ILE A 328 -4.55 -5.60 -7.82
CA ILE A 328 -5.50 -6.19 -6.89
C ILE A 328 -5.17 -5.82 -5.46
N ILE A 329 -6.16 -5.31 -4.72
CA ILE A 329 -6.05 -5.07 -3.27
C ILE A 329 -7.04 -5.96 -2.55
N GLY A 330 -6.55 -6.63 -1.51
CA GLY A 330 -7.24 -7.69 -0.81
C GLY A 330 -6.98 -7.72 0.68
N CYS A 331 -7.62 -8.65 1.34
CA CYS A 331 -7.35 -9.02 2.72
C CYS A 331 -6.57 -10.32 2.74
N ARG A 332 -5.46 -10.32 3.48
CA ARG A 332 -4.71 -11.54 3.79
C ARG A 332 -5.63 -12.57 4.41
N SER A 333 -5.56 -13.78 3.89
CA SER A 333 -6.18 -14.93 4.54
C SER A 333 -5.51 -15.17 5.89
N LEU A 334 -6.28 -15.02 6.97
CA LEU A 334 -5.81 -15.24 8.33
C LEU A 334 -5.96 -16.72 8.77
N GLY A 335 -6.61 -17.57 7.98
CA GLY A 335 -6.99 -18.94 8.35
C GLY A 335 -8.49 -19.08 8.69
N ASP A 336 -9.01 -20.29 8.50
CA ASP A 336 -10.32 -20.84 8.93
C ASP A 336 -11.60 -20.04 8.57
N GLY A 337 -11.68 -19.52 7.35
CA GLY A 337 -12.97 -19.39 6.67
C GLY A 337 -13.81 -18.16 6.99
N SER A 338 -13.29 -17.17 7.71
CA SER A 338 -13.97 -15.88 7.82
C SER A 338 -13.47 -14.92 6.75
N PHE A 339 -14.13 -14.93 5.59
CA PHE A 339 -13.70 -14.16 4.42
C PHE A 339 -14.80 -13.30 3.79
N PHE A 340 -14.40 -12.25 3.08
CA PHE A 340 -15.20 -11.51 2.11
C PHE A 340 -14.72 -11.87 0.70
N LEU A 341 -15.64 -12.03 -0.23
CA LEU A 341 -15.36 -12.34 -1.64
C LEU A 341 -15.96 -11.20 -2.47
N PHE A 342 -15.15 -10.58 -3.32
CA PHE A 342 -15.61 -9.75 -4.43
C PHE A 342 -15.20 -10.47 -5.71
N ASP A 343 -16.20 -10.95 -6.45
CA ASP A 343 -16.00 -11.62 -7.73
C ASP A 343 -16.43 -10.64 -8.84
N GLN A 344 -15.49 -10.29 -9.72
CA GLN A 344 -15.83 -10.07 -11.11
C GLN A 344 -15.29 -11.29 -11.86
N GLU A 345 -16.20 -12.22 -12.20
CA GLU A 345 -15.88 -13.51 -12.82
C GLU A 345 -14.89 -13.35 -14.01
N PRO A 346 -13.98 -14.32 -14.27
CA PRO A 346 -14.30 -15.75 -14.21
C PRO A 346 -13.29 -16.66 -13.46
N GLN A 347 -13.84 -17.47 -12.56
CA GLN A 347 -13.43 -18.80 -12.08
C GLN A 347 -11.95 -19.25 -12.20
N ALA A 348 -11.23 -19.27 -11.07
CA ALA A 348 -10.38 -20.40 -10.65
C ALA A 348 -9.92 -20.26 -9.17
N ALA A 349 -10.50 -21.10 -8.31
CA ALA A 349 -9.94 -21.80 -7.14
C ALA A 349 -8.83 -21.21 -6.22
N ASP A 350 -8.59 -19.90 -6.12
CA ASP A 350 -7.66 -19.32 -5.13
C ASP A 350 -8.37 -18.46 -4.08
N ASN A 351 -8.14 -18.79 -2.79
CA ASN A 351 -8.82 -18.25 -1.61
C ASN A 351 -8.25 -16.88 -1.16
N GLY A 352 -8.46 -15.82 -1.95
CA GLY A 352 -8.06 -14.44 -1.64
C GLY A 352 -9.03 -13.39 -2.19
N TYR A 353 -8.99 -12.17 -1.62
CA TYR A 353 -9.86 -11.04 -1.96
C TYR A 353 -9.15 -10.14 -2.94
N TRP A 354 -9.85 -9.59 -3.94
CA TRP A 354 -9.20 -8.77 -4.95
C TRP A 354 -10.16 -7.69 -5.48
N ALA A 355 -9.87 -6.41 -5.21
CA ALA A 355 -10.46 -5.30 -5.96
C ALA A 355 -9.58 -5.03 -7.18
N TYR A 356 -10.13 -5.01 -8.40
CA TYR A 356 -9.36 -4.87 -9.64
C TYR A 356 -9.36 -3.43 -10.16
N SER A 357 -8.22 -2.92 -10.63
CA SER A 357 -8.16 -1.70 -11.45
C SER A 357 -7.64 -2.01 -12.86
N GLY A 358 -8.33 -1.50 -13.88
CA GLY A 358 -7.97 -1.66 -15.30
C GLY A 358 -9.19 -1.72 -16.23
N PRO A 359 -9.04 -1.45 -17.54
CA PRO A 359 -10.12 -1.63 -18.52
C PRO A 359 -10.45 -3.11 -18.71
N GLU A 360 -11.75 -3.44 -18.85
CA GLU A 360 -12.24 -4.77 -19.24
C GLU A 360 -11.70 -5.26 -20.59
#